data_AF-A0A9J6D7H8-F1
#
_entry.id   AF-A0A9J6D7H8-F1
#
_cell.length_a   1.000
_cell.length_b   1.000
_cell.length_c   1.000
_cell.angle_alpha   90.00
_cell.angle_beta   90.00
_cell.angle_gamma   90.00
#
_symmetry.space_group_name_H-M   'P 1'
#
loop_
_entity.id
_entity.type
_entity.pdbx_description
1 polymer ?
#
loop_
_entity_poly.entity_id
_entity_poly.type
_entity_poly.pdbx_seq_one_letter_code
_entity_poly.pdbx_strand_id
1 'polypeptide(L)'
;MRTFFEKAELYITKLKDAKEKPVIESLKKTGFVGLLICMRSITALFDRLVATGELQYLLTHKMSQDHLETFFGCVRGKGGYNNNPTACQFTAAYKRLLIRTEVASSEAGNCSRDIVTVLCPSSDVSLVESPTSLASLR
;
A
#
# COMPACT_ATOMS: atom_id res chain seq x y z
N MET A 1 12.37 8.24 18.86
CA MET A 1 12.35 7.33 17.70
C MET A 1 13.74 6.78 17.40
N ARG A 2 14.76 7.62 17.14
CA ARG A 2 16.14 7.15 16.86
C ARG A 2 16.73 6.20 17.90
N THR A 3 16.69 6.58 19.17
CA THR A 3 17.21 5.76 20.28
C THR A 3 16.54 4.38 20.39
N PHE A 4 15.29 4.26 19.95
CA PHE A 4 14.59 2.98 19.90
C PHE A 4 15.08 2.13 18.71
N PHE A 5 15.18 2.72 17.52
CA PHE A 5 15.71 2.01 16.34
C PHE A 5 17.16 1.59 16.51
N GLU A 6 18.02 2.41 17.11
CA GLU A 6 19.41 2.02 17.42
C GLU A 6 19.48 0.79 18.34
N LYS A 7 18.64 0.76 19.39
CA LYS A 7 18.53 -0.41 20.28
C LYS A 7 17.99 -1.64 19.56
N ALA A 8 16.98 -1.47 18.70
CA ALA A 8 16.39 -2.56 17.92
C ALA A 8 17.39 -3.12 16.89
N GLU A 9 18.12 -2.27 16.18
CA GLU A 9 19.18 -2.67 15.24
C GLU A 9 20.28 -3.45 15.95
N LEU A 10 20.73 -2.95 17.11
CA LEU A 10 21.74 -3.64 17.92
C LEU A 10 21.24 -5.01 18.39
N TYR A 11 19.98 -5.09 18.82
CA TYR A 11 19.36 -6.34 19.24
C TYR A 11 19.30 -7.35 18.09
N ILE A 12 18.77 -6.95 16.93
CA ILE A 12 18.63 -7.83 15.76
C ILE A 12 19.99 -8.31 15.26
N THR A 13 21.01 -7.43 15.26
CA THR A 13 22.36 -7.79 14.83
C THR A 13 23.02 -8.81 15.77
N LYS A 14 22.67 -8.78 17.07
CA LYS A 14 23.17 -9.72 18.08
C LYS A 14 22.41 -11.04 18.12
N LEU A 15 21.24 -11.14 17.48
CA LEU A 15 20.48 -12.38 17.43
C LEU A 15 21.27 -13.46 16.70
N LYS A 16 21.30 -14.64 17.31
CA LYS A 16 21.95 -15.84 16.78
C LYS A 16 20.94 -16.97 16.63
N ASP A 17 21.16 -17.82 15.65
CA ASP A 17 20.42 -19.07 15.47
C ASP A 17 20.90 -20.12 16.48
N ALA A 18 20.22 -21.27 16.55
CA ALA A 18 20.56 -22.39 17.43
C ALA A 18 21.99 -22.94 17.22
N LYS A 19 22.61 -22.63 16.08
CA LYS A 19 24.00 -22.98 15.74
C LYS A 19 25.00 -21.84 16.03
N GLU A 20 24.62 -20.87 16.85
CA GLU A 20 25.38 -19.66 17.20
C GLU A 20 25.76 -18.72 16.05
N LYS A 21 25.26 -18.97 14.84
CA LYS A 21 25.48 -18.09 13.68
C LYS A 21 24.57 -16.86 13.75
N PRO A 22 25.04 -15.64 13.41
CA PRO A 22 24.18 -14.46 13.33
C PRO A 22 22.97 -14.67 12.41
N VAL A 23 21.79 -14.21 12.82
CA VAL A 23 20.55 -14.39 12.03
C VAL A 23 20.63 -13.68 10.67
N ILE A 24 21.39 -12.60 10.58
CA ILE A 24 21.67 -11.83 9.34
C ILE A 24 22.51 -12.61 8.31
N GLU A 25 23.18 -13.69 8.73
CA GLU A 25 23.95 -14.58 7.86
C GLU A 25 23.31 -15.96 7.70
N SER A 26 22.15 -16.15 8.32
CA SER A 26 21.38 -17.39 8.23
C SER A 26 20.69 -17.53 6.86
N LEU A 27 20.13 -18.72 6.59
CA LEU A 27 19.28 -18.93 5.42
C LEU A 27 18.00 -18.07 5.47
N LYS A 28 17.56 -17.66 6.66
CA LYS A 28 16.36 -16.82 6.89
C LYS A 28 16.70 -15.34 7.03
N LYS A 29 17.86 -14.88 6.55
CA LYS A 29 18.35 -13.51 6.72
C LYS A 29 17.45 -12.43 6.12
N THR A 30 16.69 -12.74 5.07
CA THR A 30 15.98 -11.74 4.25
C THR A 30 15.04 -10.85 5.08
N GLY A 31 14.24 -11.44 5.98
CA GLY A 31 13.32 -10.67 6.82
C GLY A 31 14.05 -9.74 7.80
N PHE A 32 15.13 -10.23 8.43
CA PHE A 32 15.92 -9.45 9.38
C PHE A 32 16.69 -8.31 8.69
N VAL A 33 17.32 -8.61 7.56
CA VAL A 33 18.05 -7.60 6.77
C VAL A 33 17.08 -6.57 6.22
N GLY A 34 15.92 -6.99 5.71
CA GLY A 34 14.87 -6.08 5.27
C GLY A 34 14.41 -5.13 6.38
N LEU A 35 14.14 -5.67 7.57
CA LEU A 35 13.75 -4.86 8.73
C LEU A 35 14.83 -3.84 9.13
N LEU A 36 16.10 -4.25 9.16
CA LEU A 36 17.23 -3.35 9.44
C LEU A 36 17.33 -2.22 8.41
N ILE A 37 17.19 -2.56 7.12
CA ILE A 37 17.20 -1.56 6.03
C ILE A 37 16.02 -0.60 6.21
N CYS A 38 14.82 -1.09 6.51
CA CYS A 38 13.65 -0.25 6.74
C CYS A 38 13.85 0.76 7.89
N MET A 39 14.40 0.31 9.03
CA MET A 39 14.68 1.19 10.17
C MET A 39 15.66 2.32 9.80
N ARG A 40 16.75 1.97 9.10
CA ARG A 40 17.74 2.94 8.63
C ARG A 40 17.16 3.92 7.61
N SER A 41 16.43 3.41 6.63
CA SER A 41 15.81 4.21 5.58
C SER A 41 14.78 5.19 6.13
N ILE A 42 13.91 4.76 7.05
CA ILE A 42 12.92 5.66 7.68
C ILE A 42 13.61 6.75 8.49
N THR A 43 14.66 6.41 9.23
CA THR A 43 15.44 7.41 10.00
C THR A 43 16.09 8.43 9.08
N ALA A 44 16.77 7.98 8.02
CA ALA A 44 17.40 8.86 7.06
C ALA A 44 16.38 9.75 6.32
N LEU A 45 15.21 9.22 6.01
CA LEU A 45 14.14 9.96 5.35
C LEU A 45 13.53 11.02 6.28
N PHE A 46 13.32 10.67 7.55
CA PHE A 46 12.88 11.62 8.57
C PHE A 46 13.88 12.78 8.72
N ASP A 47 15.17 12.46 8.76
CA ASP A 47 16.23 13.46 8.90
C ASP A 47 16.30 14.39 7.68
N ARG A 48 16.04 13.85 6.49
CA ARG A 48 16.12 14.62 5.25
C ARG A 48 14.88 15.46 4.95
N LEU A 49 13.70 15.02 5.38
CA LEU A 49 12.43 15.68 5.04
C LEU A 49 11.81 16.43 6.22
N VAL A 50 11.88 15.85 7.41
CA VAL A 50 11.25 16.44 8.59
C VAL A 50 12.21 17.35 9.33
N ALA A 51 13.47 16.94 9.52
CA ALA A 51 14.44 17.79 10.22
C ALA A 51 14.90 19.01 9.38
N THR A 52 14.75 18.96 8.05
CA THR A 52 14.98 20.11 7.14
C THR A 52 13.78 21.06 7.06
N GLY A 53 12.61 20.65 7.58
CA GLY A 53 11.39 21.44 7.57
C GLY A 53 10.56 21.34 6.27
N GLU A 54 10.91 20.46 5.33
CA GLU A 54 10.11 20.23 4.11
C GLU A 54 8.76 19.58 4.43
N LEU A 55 8.71 18.72 5.46
CA LEU A 55 7.53 18.01 5.93
C LEU A 55 7.39 18.13 7.44
N GLN A 56 6.16 18.30 7.94
CA GLN A 56 5.91 18.38 9.39
C GLN A 56 6.00 17.02 10.08
N TYR A 57 5.65 15.95 9.38
CA TYR A 57 5.66 14.59 9.90
C TYR A 57 5.75 13.58 8.74
N LEU A 58 6.05 12.32 9.08
CA LEU A 58 6.17 11.23 8.12
C LEU A 58 5.03 10.22 8.30
N LEU A 59 4.25 9.99 7.25
CA LEU A 59 3.20 8.97 7.21
C LEU A 59 3.78 7.64 6.72
N THR A 60 4.34 6.84 7.62
CA THR A 60 4.96 5.55 7.27
C THR A 60 3.99 4.56 6.63
N HIS A 61 2.71 4.61 6.97
CA HIS A 61 1.66 3.81 6.30
C HIS A 61 1.62 4.09 4.79
N LYS A 62 1.82 5.34 4.36
CA LYS A 62 1.75 5.66 2.93
C LYS A 62 2.92 5.09 2.11
N MET A 63 3.96 4.62 2.79
CA MET A 63 5.13 3.94 2.21
C MET A 63 5.00 2.42 2.23
N SER A 64 3.94 1.88 2.88
CA SER A 64 3.65 0.46 2.90
C SER A 64 3.12 -0.02 1.54
N GLN A 65 3.32 -1.32 1.27
CA GLN A 65 2.78 -1.97 0.07
C GLN A 65 1.25 -2.16 0.14
N ASP A 66 0.62 -1.91 1.29
CA ASP A 66 -0.82 -2.12 1.53
C ASP A 66 -1.72 -1.49 0.47
N HIS A 67 -1.36 -0.32 -0.05
CA HIS A 67 -2.14 0.31 -1.12
C HIS A 67 -2.11 -0.48 -2.42
N LEU A 68 -0.95 -1.05 -2.77
CA LEU A 68 -0.81 -1.90 -3.96
C LEU A 68 -1.54 -3.23 -3.76
N GLU A 69 -1.49 -3.80 -2.56
CA GLU A 69 -2.24 -5.01 -2.23
C GLU A 69 -3.76 -4.78 -2.31
N THR A 70 -4.21 -3.65 -1.79
CA THR A 70 -5.60 -3.19 -1.89
C THR A 70 -6.01 -3.01 -3.34
N PHE A 71 -5.17 -2.32 -4.13
CA PHE A 71 -5.39 -2.12 -5.56
C PHE A 71 -5.54 -3.45 -6.31
N PHE A 72 -4.62 -4.39 -6.10
CA PHE A 72 -4.71 -5.71 -6.71
C PHE A 72 -5.90 -6.53 -6.20
N GLY A 73 -6.32 -6.33 -4.95
CA GLY A 73 -7.57 -6.86 -4.41
C GLY A 73 -8.78 -6.38 -5.21
N CYS A 74 -8.86 -5.08 -5.49
CA CYS A 74 -9.92 -4.50 -6.31
C CYS A 74 -9.87 -5.03 -7.76
N VAL A 75 -8.68 -5.17 -8.35
CA VAL A 75 -8.53 -5.77 -9.70
C VAL A 75 -9.08 -7.20 -9.73
N ARG A 76 -8.71 -8.05 -8.75
CA ARG A 76 -9.24 -9.42 -8.63
C ARG A 76 -10.76 -9.43 -8.45
N GLY A 77 -11.30 -8.53 -7.62
CA GLY A 77 -12.74 -8.40 -7.40
C GLY A 77 -13.56 -8.04 -8.66
N LYS A 78 -12.96 -7.39 -9.66
CA LYS A 78 -13.63 -7.12 -10.95
C LYS A 78 -13.75 -8.35 -11.86
N GLY A 79 -13.00 -9.43 -11.58
CA GLY A 79 -13.03 -10.70 -12.31
C GLY A 79 -14.13 -11.66 -11.86
N GLY A 80 -14.97 -11.29 -10.89
CA GLY A 80 -15.97 -12.18 -10.30
C GLY A 80 -15.31 -13.36 -9.60
N TYR A 81 -15.63 -14.59 -10.01
CA TYR A 81 -15.01 -15.82 -9.48
C TYR A 81 -13.60 -16.08 -10.01
N ASN A 82 -13.07 -15.26 -10.93
CA ASN A 82 -11.71 -15.42 -11.42
C ASN A 82 -10.69 -14.64 -10.58
N ASN A 83 -10.10 -15.33 -9.60
CA ASN A 83 -9.06 -14.77 -8.74
C ASN A 83 -7.69 -14.59 -9.41
N ASN A 84 -7.48 -15.18 -10.59
CA ASN A 84 -6.22 -15.09 -11.33
C ASN A 84 -6.46 -14.55 -12.76
N PRO A 85 -6.64 -13.23 -12.91
CA PRO A 85 -6.90 -12.64 -14.21
C PRO A 85 -5.73 -12.85 -15.18
N THR A 86 -6.05 -13.11 -16.45
CA THR A 86 -5.04 -13.06 -17.52
C THR A 86 -4.56 -11.62 -17.74
N ALA A 87 -3.41 -11.43 -18.40
CA ALA A 87 -2.87 -10.08 -18.67
C ALA A 87 -3.88 -9.16 -19.41
N CYS A 88 -4.69 -9.72 -20.32
CA CYS A 88 -5.76 -9.00 -21.00
C CYS A 88 -6.88 -8.56 -20.03
N GLN A 89 -7.31 -9.47 -19.15
CA GLN A 89 -8.31 -9.18 -18.12
C GLN A 89 -7.80 -8.14 -17.10
N PHE A 90 -6.54 -8.26 -16.68
CA PHE A 90 -5.88 -7.26 -15.85
C PHE A 90 -5.90 -5.89 -16.51
N THR A 91 -5.50 -5.80 -17.78
CA THR A 91 -5.46 -4.53 -18.53
C THR A 91 -6.85 -3.91 -18.66
N ALA A 92 -7.89 -4.71 -18.93
CA ALA A 92 -9.27 -4.25 -19.00
C ALA A 92 -9.78 -3.76 -17.64
N ALA A 93 -9.49 -4.48 -16.56
CA ALA A 93 -9.85 -4.09 -15.20
C ALA A 93 -9.11 -2.83 -14.75
N TYR A 94 -7.82 -2.71 -15.05
CA TYR A 94 -6.98 -1.55 -14.80
C TYR A 94 -7.55 -0.30 -15.47
N LYS A 95 -7.83 -0.35 -16.78
CA LYS A 95 -8.47 0.76 -17.52
C LYS A 95 -9.82 1.14 -16.92
N ARG A 96 -10.62 0.16 -16.49
CA ARG A 96 -11.92 0.40 -15.86
C ARG A 96 -11.80 1.06 -14.49
N LEU A 97 -10.80 0.69 -13.69
CA LEU A 97 -10.51 1.30 -12.38
C LEU A 97 -9.96 2.71 -12.50
N LEU A 98 -9.20 3.02 -13.57
CA LEU A 98 -8.74 4.39 -13.84
C LEU A 98 -9.90 5.33 -14.16
N ILE A 99 -10.91 4.87 -14.90
CA ILE A 99 -12.07 5.68 -15.31
C ILE A 99 -13.11 5.79 -14.17
N ARG A 100 -13.21 4.76 -13.31
CA ARG A 100 -14.08 4.75 -12.11
C ARG A 100 -13.21 4.75 -10.86
N THR A 101 -12.80 5.93 -10.42
CA THR A 101 -11.76 6.18 -9.41
C THR A 101 -12.14 5.78 -7.97
N GLU A 102 -13.38 5.33 -7.71
CA GLU A 102 -13.78 4.83 -6.40
C GLU A 102 -13.28 3.39 -6.18
N VAL A 103 -12.00 3.29 -5.83
CA VAL A 103 -11.36 2.05 -5.38
C VAL A 103 -11.67 1.89 -3.89
N ALA A 104 -12.86 1.37 -3.57
CA ALA A 104 -13.19 0.94 -2.21
C ALA A 104 -12.64 -0.48 -1.96
N SER A 105 -11.86 -0.67 -0.89
CA SER A 105 -11.46 -2.01 -0.44
C SER A 105 -12.69 -2.84 -0.07
N SER A 106 -12.64 -4.15 -0.34
CA SER A 106 -13.75 -5.06 0.01
C SER A 106 -13.86 -5.24 1.53
N GLU A 107 -15.08 -5.41 2.04
CA GLU A 107 -15.35 -5.59 3.49
C GLU A 107 -14.72 -6.87 4.08
N ALA A 108 -14.30 -7.81 3.23
CA ALA A 108 -13.62 -9.04 3.62
C ALA A 108 -12.08 -8.95 3.58
N GLY A 109 -11.51 -7.79 3.24
CA GLY A 109 -10.06 -7.59 3.21
C GLY A 109 -9.51 -7.23 4.59
N ASN A 110 -8.32 -7.71 4.93
CA ASN A 110 -7.62 -7.38 6.18
C ASN A 110 -7.10 -5.92 6.26
N CYS A 111 -7.54 -5.03 5.37
CA CYS A 111 -7.03 -3.66 5.26
C CYS A 111 -8.14 -2.66 5.62
N SER A 112 -7.81 -1.66 6.45
CA SER A 112 -8.67 -0.51 6.74
C SER A 112 -9.12 0.18 5.44
N ARG A 113 -10.35 0.71 5.41
CA ARG A 113 -10.88 1.47 4.26
C ARG A 113 -9.98 2.68 3.99
N ASP A 114 -9.10 2.56 3.01
CA ASP A 114 -8.20 3.63 2.58
C ASP A 114 -8.58 3.99 1.14
N ILE A 115 -8.89 5.27 0.90
CA ILE A 115 -9.18 5.76 -0.45
C ILE A 115 -7.83 5.86 -1.16
N VAL A 116 -7.52 4.86 -1.98
CA VAL A 116 -6.36 4.93 -2.88
C VAL A 116 -6.79 5.76 -4.08
N THR A 117 -6.48 7.05 -4.07
CA THR A 117 -6.68 7.93 -5.23
C THR A 117 -5.69 7.51 -6.32
N VAL A 118 -6.11 6.60 -7.21
CA VAL A 118 -5.32 6.21 -8.38
C VAL A 118 -5.49 7.30 -9.43
N LEU A 119 -4.79 8.43 -9.24
CA LEU A 119 -4.78 9.62 -10.10
C LEU A 119 -6.18 10.23 -10.35
N CYS A 120 -6.42 11.43 -9.81
CA CYS A 120 -7.45 12.31 -10.38
C CYS A 120 -6.91 12.85 -11.72
N PRO A 121 -7.51 12.54 -12.87
CA PRO A 121 -7.37 13.42 -14.00
C PRO A 121 -8.20 14.67 -13.65
N SER A 122 -7.55 15.78 -13.30
CA SER A 122 -8.21 17.08 -13.35
C SER A 122 -8.67 17.31 -14.78
N SER A 123 -9.88 16.90 -15.06
CA SER A 123 -10.70 17.43 -16.13
C SER A 123 -11.99 17.78 -15.42
N ASP A 124 -12.25 19.08 -15.29
CA ASP A 124 -13.54 19.60 -14.88
C ASP A 124 -14.62 19.02 -15.80
N VAL A 125 -15.20 17.89 -15.40
CA VAL A 125 -16.42 17.39 -16.01
C VAL A 125 -17.53 17.74 -15.04
N SER A 126 -18.17 18.86 -15.32
CA SER A 126 -19.43 19.26 -14.72
C SER A 126 -20.38 18.05 -14.70
N LEU A 127 -20.81 17.66 -13.51
CA LEU A 127 -21.86 16.68 -13.32
C LEU A 127 -23.12 17.19 -14.02
N VAL A 128 -23.44 16.63 -15.18
CA VAL A 128 -24.78 16.77 -15.75
C VAL A 128 -25.67 15.85 -14.93
N GLU A 129 -26.53 16.44 -14.10
CA GLU A 129 -27.61 15.74 -13.41
C GLU A 129 -28.49 15.02 -14.45
N SER A 130 -28.56 13.69 -14.34
CA SER A 130 -29.55 12.92 -15.09
C SER A 130 -30.92 13.06 -14.42
N PRO A 131 -31.98 13.46 -15.15
CA PRO A 131 -33.29 13.61 -14.57
C PRO A 131 -33.89 12.23 -14.27
N THR A 132 -34.01 11.91 -12.99
CA THR A 132 -34.88 10.84 -12.51
C THR A 132 -36.31 11.36 -12.48
N SER A 133 -37.20 10.86 -13.35
CA SER A 133 -38.63 10.80 -13.02
C SER A 133 -39.43 9.90 -13.98
N LEU A 134 -40.10 8.92 -13.38
CA LEU A 134 -41.43 8.40 -13.72
C LEU A 134 -41.60 7.51 -14.96
N ALA A 135 -41.69 6.20 -14.71
CA ALA A 135 -42.68 5.34 -15.37
C ALA A 135 -42.95 4.06 -14.54
N SER A 136 -43.68 4.21 -13.43
CA SER A 136 -44.56 3.14 -12.94
C SER A 136 -45.97 3.47 -13.43
N LEU A 137 -46.48 2.73 -14.42
CA LEU A 137 -47.91 2.49 -14.70
C LEU A 137 -48.07 1.76 -16.05
N ARG A 138 -48.13 0.43 -16.01
CA ARG A 138 -49.20 -0.40 -16.57
C ARG A 138 -49.02 -1.85 -16.13
#